data_AF-A0AAE0BEX4-F1
#
_entry.id   AF-A0AAE0BEX4-F1
#
_cell.length_a   1.000
_cell.length_b   1.000
_cell.length_c   1.000
_cell.angle_alpha   90.00
_cell.angle_beta   90.00
_cell.angle_gamma   90.00
#
_symmetry.space_group_name_H-M   'P 1'
#
loop_
_entity.id
_entity.type
_entity.pdbx_description
1 polymer ?
#
loop_
_entity_poly.entity_id
_entity_poly.type
_entity_poly.pdbx_seq_one_letter_code
_entity_poly.pdbx_strand_id
1 'polypeptide(L)'
;MDAGATAVIMVGGPTKGTRFRPLSMNRAKPIFPIAGLPMTAHPILACKKIPNLMQVLLIGFYKEKEMRSLDFASLSRELQVPVTYLEEDGAHGSAGGLYHFKEKILTGNPAYVFVLNCDVCSEFPLEELLGCHRAHPSAIITVMAKTVPQDKTKEHGVVVADPVGRPPRSGTFRSP
;
A
#
# COMPACT_ATOMS: atom_id res chain seq x y z
N MET A 1 10.84 -23.70 -6.00
CA MET A 1 11.03 -22.55 -5.09
C MET A 1 9.87 -21.64 -5.34
N ASP A 2 9.06 -21.38 -4.33
CA ASP A 2 7.92 -20.49 -4.51
C ASP A 2 8.41 -19.05 -4.75
N ALA A 3 7.72 -18.36 -5.64
CA ALA A 3 8.17 -17.05 -6.10
C ALA A 3 7.95 -16.00 -4.98
N GLY A 4 9.02 -15.28 -4.60
CA GLY A 4 9.00 -14.33 -3.49
C GLY A 4 8.20 -13.06 -3.76
N ALA A 5 7.80 -12.36 -2.71
CA ALA A 5 7.01 -11.14 -2.79
C ALA A 5 7.56 -10.01 -1.90
N THR A 6 7.51 -8.78 -2.40
CA THR A 6 7.76 -7.56 -1.61
C THR A 6 6.44 -6.82 -1.40
N ALA A 7 6.19 -6.33 -0.20
CA ALA A 7 5.07 -5.42 0.07
C ALA A 7 5.55 -3.98 0.22
N VAL A 8 4.85 -3.04 -0.41
CA VAL A 8 5.07 -1.61 -0.31
C VAL A 8 3.82 -0.95 0.25
N ILE A 9 3.99 -0.20 1.33
CA ILE A 9 2.92 0.55 1.98
C ILE A 9 3.19 2.03 1.73
N MET A 10 2.33 2.63 0.92
CA MET A 10 2.35 4.05 0.60
C MET A 10 1.82 4.84 1.80
N VAL A 11 2.73 5.55 2.45
CA VAL A 11 2.45 6.48 3.54
C VAL A 11 2.33 7.86 2.93
N GLY A 12 1.10 8.28 2.67
CA GLY A 12 0.79 9.51 1.91
C GLY A 12 1.45 10.78 2.45
N GLY A 13 1.54 11.79 1.59
CA GLY A 13 2.24 13.05 1.86
C GLY A 13 1.55 14.02 2.82
N PRO A 14 2.28 15.09 3.21
CA PRO A 14 1.85 16.08 4.19
C PRO A 14 0.80 17.05 3.63
N THR A 15 0.20 16.76 2.47
CA THR A 15 -1.03 17.39 1.96
C THR A 15 -2.22 17.02 2.84
N LYS A 16 -2.09 17.43 4.10
CA LYS A 16 -3.10 17.65 5.11
C LYS A 16 -4.15 16.54 5.16
N GLY A 17 -4.06 15.76 6.23
CA GLY A 17 -5.24 15.24 6.94
C GLY A 17 -6.17 16.36 7.44
N THR A 18 -6.47 17.39 6.63
CA THR A 18 -7.45 18.45 6.89
C THR A 18 -8.85 17.87 7.05
N ARG A 19 -9.15 16.77 6.36
CA ARG A 19 -10.41 16.00 6.55
C ARG A 19 -10.44 15.23 7.88
N PHE A 20 -9.29 15.05 8.54
CA PHE A 20 -9.15 14.36 9.83
C PHE A 20 -8.98 15.35 11.00
N ARG A 21 -9.03 16.66 10.73
CA ARG A 21 -9.10 17.69 11.78
C ARG A 21 -10.53 17.73 12.31
N PRO A 22 -10.73 17.73 13.64
CA PRO A 22 -9.80 18.18 14.68
C PRO A 22 -8.96 17.08 15.39
N LEU A 23 -9.07 15.81 15.01
CA LEU A 23 -8.42 14.70 15.73
C LEU A 23 -6.89 14.60 15.51
N SER A 24 -6.35 15.16 14.43
CA SER A 24 -4.92 15.08 14.08
C SER A 24 -4.10 16.33 14.48
N MET A 25 -4.46 17.08 15.52
CA MET A 25 -3.80 18.35 15.87
C MET A 25 -2.30 18.22 16.18
N ASN A 26 -1.88 17.13 16.84
CA ASN A 26 -0.49 16.97 17.33
C ASN A 26 0.21 15.69 16.85
N ARG A 27 -0.44 14.86 16.03
CA ARG A 27 0.07 13.53 15.67
C ARG A 27 -0.14 13.23 14.18
N ALA A 28 0.90 12.71 13.54
CA ALA A 28 0.86 12.33 12.14
C ALA A 28 -0.20 11.23 11.90
N LYS A 29 -0.97 11.34 10.80
CA LYS A 29 -2.04 10.38 10.45
C LYS A 29 -1.57 8.91 10.46
N PRO A 30 -0.39 8.55 9.93
CA PRO A 30 0.08 7.17 9.88
C PRO A 30 0.23 6.52 11.26
N ILE A 31 0.59 7.30 12.29
CA ILE A 31 0.76 6.83 13.67
C ILE A 31 -0.47 7.10 14.55
N PHE A 32 -1.57 7.59 13.96
CA PHE A 32 -2.81 7.81 14.70
C PHE A 32 -3.39 6.47 15.15
N PRO A 33 -3.74 6.31 16.44
CA PRO A 33 -4.21 5.03 16.96
C PRO A 33 -5.62 4.72 16.46
N ILE A 34 -5.81 3.53 15.91
CA ILE A 34 -7.09 2.94 15.50
C ILE A 34 -7.16 1.54 16.12
N ALA A 35 -8.20 1.27 16.91
CA ALA A 35 -8.38 0.01 17.62
C ALA A 35 -7.15 -0.43 18.44
N GLY A 36 -6.47 0.53 19.08
CA GLY A 36 -5.31 0.26 19.94
C GLY A 36 -3.96 0.13 19.23
N LEU A 37 -3.92 0.15 17.89
CA LEU A 37 -2.69 0.09 17.10
C LEU A 37 -2.52 1.35 16.22
N PRO A 38 -1.29 1.75 15.87
CA PRO A 38 -1.08 2.77 14.85
C PRO A 38 -1.80 2.42 13.54
N MET A 39 -2.36 3.40 12.84
CA MET A 39 -3.05 3.21 11.56
C MET A 39 -2.22 2.38 10.56
N THR A 40 -0.92 2.66 10.45
CA THR A 40 0.01 1.90 9.60
C THR A 40 0.25 0.46 10.03
N ALA A 41 0.08 0.13 11.31
CA ALA A 41 0.33 -1.22 11.80
C ALA A 41 -0.64 -2.23 11.19
N HIS A 42 -1.90 -1.83 10.92
CA HIS A 42 -2.92 -2.69 10.33
C HIS A 42 -2.52 -3.26 8.96
N PRO A 43 -2.17 -2.44 7.93
CA PRO A 43 -1.73 -2.97 6.64
C PRO A 43 -0.37 -3.69 6.73
N ILE A 44 0.53 -3.30 7.65
CA ILE A 44 1.80 -4.03 7.87
C ILE A 44 1.49 -5.46 8.33
N LEU A 45 0.70 -5.61 9.39
CA LEU A 45 0.34 -6.93 9.92
C LEU A 45 -0.44 -7.77 8.91
N ALA A 46 -1.29 -7.14 8.09
CA ALA A 46 -2.01 -7.82 7.01
C ALA A 46 -1.06 -8.48 6.00
N CYS A 47 0.14 -7.92 5.77
CA CYS A 47 1.13 -8.48 4.86
C CYS A 47 1.59 -9.89 5.24
N LYS A 48 1.41 -10.31 6.51
CA LYS A 48 1.68 -11.69 6.96
C LYS A 48 0.91 -12.76 6.15
N LYS A 49 -0.20 -12.37 5.53
CA LYS A 49 -1.00 -13.24 4.64
C LYS A 49 -0.39 -13.40 3.24
N ILE A 50 0.67 -12.67 2.89
CA ILE A 50 1.33 -12.77 1.58
C ILE A 50 2.27 -13.99 1.59
N PRO A 51 2.06 -14.98 0.70
CA PRO A 51 2.97 -16.12 0.59
C PRO A 51 4.37 -15.70 0.17
N ASN A 52 5.40 -16.22 0.87
CA ASN A 52 6.82 -15.94 0.61
C ASN A 52 7.16 -14.44 0.60
N LEU A 53 6.56 -13.70 1.53
CA LEU A 53 6.93 -12.32 1.80
C LEU A 53 8.43 -12.24 2.16
N MET A 54 9.14 -11.31 1.53
CA MET A 54 10.58 -11.11 1.72
C MET A 54 10.89 -9.89 2.57
N GLN A 55 10.09 -8.83 2.43
CA GLN A 55 10.24 -7.56 3.13
C GLN A 55 8.97 -6.71 3.01
N VAL A 56 8.81 -5.78 3.94
CA VAL A 56 7.80 -4.71 3.89
C VAL A 56 8.50 -3.36 3.88
N LEU A 57 8.21 -2.55 2.88
CA LEU A 57 8.75 -1.20 2.74
C LEU A 57 7.63 -0.18 2.92
N LEU A 58 7.79 0.74 3.85
CA LEU A 58 6.93 1.91 3.97
C LEU A 58 7.61 3.05 3.23
N ILE A 59 6.90 3.73 2.33
CA ILE A 59 7.43 4.87 1.57
C ILE A 59 6.59 6.09 1.91
N GLY A 60 7.22 7.18 2.37
CA GLY A 60 6.49 8.41 2.62
C GLY A 60 7.34 9.59 3.04
N PHE A 61 6.67 10.68 3.39
CA PHE A 61 7.27 12.02 3.56
C PHE A 61 7.50 12.44 5.01
N TYR A 62 6.94 11.69 5.94
CA TYR A 62 7.08 11.99 7.36
C TYR A 62 8.53 11.84 7.76
N LYS A 63 9.05 12.78 8.55
CA LYS A 63 10.40 12.64 9.07
C LYS A 63 10.48 11.42 9.97
N GLU A 64 11.62 10.76 10.00
CA GLU A 64 11.84 9.61 10.88
C GLU A 64 11.36 9.88 12.32
N LYS A 65 11.63 11.10 12.86
CA LYS A 65 11.16 11.55 14.18
C LYS A 65 9.64 11.47 14.39
N GLU A 66 8.85 11.67 13.34
CA GLU A 66 7.39 11.59 13.37
C GLU A 66 6.90 10.14 13.31
N MET A 67 7.69 9.25 12.71
CA MET A 67 7.40 7.82 12.63
C MET A 67 7.98 7.01 13.80
N ARG A 68 8.81 7.61 14.67
CA ARG A 68 9.49 6.95 15.81
C ARG A 68 8.59 6.14 16.73
N SER A 69 7.32 6.52 16.87
CA SER A 69 6.36 5.77 17.69
C SER A 69 5.93 4.43 17.07
N LEU A 70 6.25 4.20 15.80
CA LEU A 70 6.04 2.92 15.13
C LEU A 70 7.28 2.05 15.37
N ASP A 71 7.13 1.01 16.19
CA ASP A 71 8.22 0.08 16.49
C ASP A 71 8.45 -0.88 15.32
N PHE A 72 9.28 -0.45 14.37
CA PHE A 72 9.67 -1.25 13.20
C PHE A 72 10.39 -2.55 13.58
N ALA A 73 11.11 -2.58 14.70
CA ALA A 73 11.81 -3.78 15.14
C ALA A 73 10.82 -4.84 15.65
N SER A 74 9.82 -4.42 16.44
CA SER A 74 8.74 -5.32 16.86
C SER A 74 7.91 -5.80 15.68
N LEU A 75 7.57 -4.92 14.73
CA LEU A 75 6.84 -5.31 13.52
C LEU A 75 7.64 -6.29 12.66
N SER A 76 8.95 -6.07 12.49
CA SER A 76 9.82 -7.00 11.76
C SER A 76 9.87 -8.38 12.42
N ARG A 77 9.91 -8.42 13.76
CA ARG A 77 9.87 -9.68 14.52
C ARG A 77 8.55 -10.43 14.35
N GLU A 78 7.44 -9.70 14.41
CA GLU A 78 6.09 -10.27 14.26
C GLU A 78 5.86 -10.86 12.85
N LEU A 79 6.38 -10.19 11.83
CA LEU A 79 6.29 -10.63 10.43
C LEU A 79 7.40 -11.62 10.02
N GLN A 80 8.47 -11.74 10.83
CA GLN A 80 9.68 -12.50 10.51
C GLN A 80 10.40 -12.06 9.22
N VAL A 81 10.15 -10.82 8.77
CA VAL A 81 10.81 -10.19 7.63
C VAL A 81 11.17 -8.74 7.96
N PRO A 82 12.14 -8.13 7.26
CA PRO A 82 12.48 -6.73 7.48
C PRO A 82 11.29 -5.80 7.17
N VAL A 83 10.98 -4.91 8.11
CA VAL A 83 10.03 -3.80 7.93
C VAL A 83 10.82 -2.49 7.99
N THR A 84 10.92 -1.79 6.88
CA THR A 84 11.78 -0.59 6.75
C THR A 84 10.98 0.63 6.29
N TYR A 85 11.26 1.79 6.87
CA TYR A 85 10.74 3.07 6.39
C TYR A 85 11.74 3.76 5.46
N LEU A 86 11.24 4.20 4.31
CA LEU A 86 11.96 4.93 3.28
C LEU A 86 11.38 6.34 3.21
N GLU A 87 12.14 7.30 3.74
CA GLU A 87 11.78 8.71 3.72
C GLU A 87 12.03 9.30 2.32
N GLU A 88 10.98 9.83 1.69
CA GLU A 88 11.07 10.61 0.46
C GLU A 88 11.62 12.00 0.75
N ASP A 89 12.55 12.46 -0.10
CA ASP A 89 13.19 13.77 -0.02
C ASP A 89 12.32 14.93 -0.53
N GLY A 90 11.24 14.63 -1.27
CA GLY A 90 10.26 15.62 -1.74
C GLY A 90 9.08 14.95 -2.46
N ALA A 91 7.94 15.65 -2.57
CA ALA A 91 6.69 15.10 -3.11
C ALA A 91 6.74 14.69 -4.58
N HIS A 92 7.28 13.49 -4.88
CA HIS A 92 7.37 12.93 -6.23
C HIS A 92 6.06 12.32 -6.73
N GLY A 93 5.01 12.34 -5.90
CA GLY A 93 3.73 11.64 -6.14
C GLY A 93 3.86 10.13 -5.94
N SER A 94 2.72 9.42 -5.87
CA SER A 94 2.70 8.00 -5.53
C SER A 94 3.54 7.11 -6.46
N ALA A 95 3.49 7.39 -7.78
CA ALA A 95 4.32 6.68 -8.75
C ALA A 95 5.80 7.06 -8.66
N GLY A 96 6.10 8.32 -8.30
CA GLY A 96 7.47 8.81 -8.17
C GLY A 96 8.21 8.16 -7.01
N GLY A 97 7.57 8.01 -5.84
CA GLY A 97 8.16 7.31 -4.70
C GLY A 97 8.49 5.84 -5.00
N LEU A 98 7.60 5.14 -5.70
CA LEU A 98 7.86 3.77 -6.17
C LEU A 98 9.06 3.69 -7.12
N TYR A 99 9.14 4.63 -8.07
CA TYR A 99 10.24 4.68 -9.03
C TYR A 99 11.58 5.02 -8.36
N HIS A 100 11.57 5.97 -7.43
CA HIS A 100 12.75 6.39 -6.69
C HIS A 100 13.36 5.25 -5.88
N PHE A 101 12.53 4.43 -5.22
CA PHE A 101 12.98 3.30 -4.41
C PHE A 101 12.96 1.94 -5.11
N LYS A 102 12.87 1.91 -6.45
CA LYS A 102 12.75 0.66 -7.23
C LYS A 102 13.83 -0.38 -6.90
N GLU A 103 15.07 0.04 -6.66
CA GLU A 103 16.18 -0.86 -6.36
C GLU A 103 15.98 -1.58 -5.02
N LYS A 104 15.47 -0.86 -4.01
CA LYS A 104 15.13 -1.45 -2.71
C LYS A 104 13.93 -2.37 -2.82
N ILE A 105 12.90 -1.97 -3.57
CA ILE A 105 11.69 -2.78 -3.79
C ILE A 105 12.04 -4.11 -4.48
N LEU A 106 12.94 -4.08 -5.46
CA LEU A 106 13.37 -5.23 -6.25
C LEU A 106 14.53 -6.02 -5.63
N THR A 107 14.98 -5.65 -4.42
CA THR A 107 16.02 -6.39 -3.70
C THR A 107 15.58 -7.83 -3.45
N GLY A 108 16.44 -8.80 -3.78
CA GLY A 108 16.12 -10.22 -3.71
C GLY A 108 15.31 -10.76 -4.89
N ASN A 109 15.08 -9.93 -5.92
CA ASN A 109 14.38 -10.28 -7.16
C ASN A 109 12.99 -10.89 -6.92
N PRO A 110 12.09 -10.17 -6.21
CA PRO A 110 10.74 -10.67 -5.93
C PRO A 110 9.97 -10.84 -7.25
N ALA A 111 9.20 -11.92 -7.33
CA ALA A 111 8.32 -12.16 -8.46
C ALA A 111 7.06 -11.29 -8.41
N TYR A 112 6.68 -10.83 -7.20
CA TYR A 112 5.48 -10.03 -6.99
C TYR A 112 5.77 -8.80 -6.12
N VAL A 113 5.13 -7.69 -6.47
CA VAL A 113 5.15 -6.47 -5.65
C VAL A 113 3.71 -6.11 -5.30
N PHE A 114 3.41 -6.06 -4.00
CA PHE A 114 2.13 -5.59 -3.49
C PHE A 114 2.25 -4.12 -3.15
N VAL A 115 1.26 -3.32 -3.56
CA VAL A 115 1.19 -1.89 -3.21
C VAL A 115 -0.09 -1.64 -2.44
N LEU A 116 0.03 -1.17 -1.20
CA LEU A 116 -1.07 -0.85 -0.30
C LEU A 116 -1.01 0.62 0.13
N ASN A 117 -2.16 1.20 0.45
CA ASN A 117 -2.20 2.52 1.11
C ASN A 117 -2.24 2.36 2.62
N CYS A 118 -1.56 3.23 3.36
CA CYS A 118 -1.50 3.17 4.82
C CYS A 118 -2.83 3.43 5.52
N ASP A 119 -3.77 4.12 4.87
CA ASP A 119 -5.04 4.58 5.46
C ASP A 119 -6.24 3.70 5.11
N VAL A 120 -5.99 2.54 4.51
CA VAL A 120 -7.01 1.52 4.25
C VAL A 120 -6.88 0.46 5.34
N CYS A 121 -7.80 0.46 6.30
CA CYS A 121 -7.92 -0.61 7.30
C CYS A 121 -8.97 -1.61 6.81
N SER A 122 -8.52 -2.76 6.32
CA SER A 122 -9.37 -3.83 5.80
C SER A 122 -8.71 -5.18 6.04
N GLU A 123 -9.46 -6.28 5.94
CA GLU A 123 -8.92 -7.63 6.12
C GLU A 123 -8.03 -8.10 4.95
N PHE A 124 -7.88 -7.27 3.91
CA PHE A 124 -7.13 -7.46 2.66
C PHE A 124 -7.01 -8.95 2.23
N PRO A 125 -7.79 -9.41 1.23
CA PRO A 125 -7.69 -10.78 0.72
C PRO A 125 -6.43 -10.93 -0.17
N LEU A 126 -5.24 -10.72 0.41
CA LEU A 126 -3.96 -10.64 -0.31
C LEU A 126 -3.60 -11.96 -1.01
N GLU A 127 -3.93 -13.09 -0.37
CA GLU A 127 -3.73 -14.41 -0.96
C GLU A 127 -4.64 -14.64 -2.17
N GLU A 128 -5.92 -14.25 -2.09
CA GLU A 128 -6.86 -14.33 -3.21
C GLU A 128 -6.47 -13.39 -4.35
N LEU A 129 -5.99 -12.18 -4.03
CA LEU A 129 -5.47 -11.23 -5.02
C LEU A 129 -4.26 -11.82 -5.77
N LEU A 130 -3.36 -12.48 -5.04
CA LEU A 130 -2.23 -13.17 -5.65
C LEU A 130 -2.68 -14.34 -6.52
N GLY A 131 -3.64 -15.14 -6.05
CA GLY A 131 -4.24 -16.24 -6.81
C GLY A 131 -4.87 -15.73 -8.11
N CYS A 132 -5.63 -14.65 -8.04
CA CYS A 132 -6.23 -13.99 -9.19
C CYS A 132 -5.17 -13.49 -10.18
N HIS A 133 -4.09 -12.84 -9.71
CA HIS A 133 -3.01 -12.38 -10.56
C HIS A 133 -2.30 -13.56 -11.27
N ARG A 134 -1.99 -14.63 -10.53
CA ARG A 134 -1.38 -15.85 -11.07
C ARG A 134 -2.25 -16.57 -12.11
N ALA A 135 -3.58 -16.54 -11.93
CA ALA A 135 -4.53 -17.11 -12.87
C ALA A 135 -4.61 -16.34 -14.20
N HIS A 136 -4.04 -15.13 -14.27
CA HIS A 136 -4.01 -14.30 -15.48
C HIS A 136 -2.57 -13.93 -15.86
N PRO A 137 -1.78 -14.84 -16.45
CA PRO A 137 -0.36 -14.61 -16.75
C PRO A 137 -0.07 -13.43 -17.67
N SER A 138 -1.05 -13.00 -18.47
CA SER A 138 -0.93 -11.81 -19.34
C SER A 138 -1.19 -10.49 -18.61
N ALA A 139 -1.65 -10.52 -17.35
CA ALA A 139 -1.93 -9.33 -16.57
C ALA A 139 -0.63 -8.74 -16.01
N ILE A 140 -0.38 -7.47 -16.32
CA ILE A 140 0.77 -6.72 -15.78
C ILE A 140 0.47 -6.26 -14.35
N ILE A 141 -0.79 -5.90 -14.07
CA ILE A 141 -1.25 -5.37 -12.78
C ILE A 141 -2.63 -5.94 -12.48
N THR A 142 -2.85 -6.34 -11.23
CA THR A 142 -4.17 -6.68 -10.69
C THR A 142 -4.56 -5.63 -9.66
N VAL A 143 -5.75 -5.03 -9.80
CA VAL A 143 -6.25 -3.98 -8.90
C VAL A 143 -7.49 -4.48 -8.18
N MET A 144 -7.52 -4.33 -6.86
CA MET A 144 -8.71 -4.58 -6.05
C MET A 144 -9.65 -3.38 -6.13
N ALA A 145 -10.91 -3.61 -6.54
CA ALA A 145 -11.94 -2.59 -6.60
C ALA A 145 -13.15 -3.01 -5.76
N LYS A 146 -13.86 -2.02 -5.20
CA LYS A 146 -15.13 -2.20 -4.52
C LYS A 146 -16.21 -1.44 -5.26
N THR A 147 -17.36 -2.08 -5.49
CA THR A 147 -18.53 -1.41 -6.04
C THR A 147 -19.08 -0.42 -5.01
N VAL A 148 -19.23 0.83 -5.43
CA VAL A 148 -19.82 1.90 -4.64
C VAL A 148 -21.01 2.50 -5.38
N PRO A 149 -22.02 3.04 -4.67
CA PRO A 149 -23.10 3.80 -5.28
C PRO A 149 -22.58 4.94 -6.17
N GLN A 150 -23.29 5.23 -7.26
CA GLN A 150 -22.82 6.15 -8.30
C GLN A 150 -22.59 7.57 -7.77
N ASP A 151 -23.41 8.02 -6.82
CA ASP A 151 -23.31 9.31 -6.12
C ASP A 151 -22.02 9.46 -5.31
N LYS A 152 -21.40 8.35 -4.88
CA LYS A 152 -20.13 8.34 -4.13
C LYS A 152 -18.88 8.14 -4.98
N THR A 153 -19.03 7.95 -6.29
CA THR A 153 -17.88 7.70 -7.19
C THR A 153 -16.88 8.85 -7.24
N LYS A 154 -17.33 10.09 -7.01
CA LYS A 154 -16.48 11.30 -7.01
C LYS A 154 -15.42 11.31 -5.89
N GLU A 155 -15.60 10.48 -4.86
CA GLU A 155 -14.69 10.40 -3.71
C GLU A 155 -13.57 9.36 -3.90
N HIS A 156 -13.61 8.61 -5.01
CA HIS A 156 -12.76 7.46 -5.27
C HIS A 156 -12.15 7.48 -6.68
N GLY A 157 -11.07 6.73 -6.88
CA GLY A 157 -10.59 6.40 -8.23
C GLY A 157 -11.57 5.42 -8.88
N VAL A 158 -12.05 5.75 -10.08
CA VAL A 158 -13.03 4.93 -10.81
C VAL A 158 -12.31 4.03 -11.81
N VAL A 159 -12.58 2.73 -11.73
CA VAL A 159 -12.14 1.76 -12.74
C VAL A 159 -13.14 1.76 -13.88
N VAL A 160 -12.73 2.23 -15.05
CA VAL A 160 -13.51 2.08 -16.28
C VAL A 160 -13.06 0.77 -16.95
N ALA A 161 -13.96 -0.20 -17.00
CA ALA A 161 -13.75 -1.43 -17.75
C ALA A 161 -14.24 -1.24 -19.18
N ASP A 162 -13.49 -1.75 -20.17
CA ASP A 162 -13.97 -1.79 -21.54
C ASP A 162 -15.22 -2.69 -21.65
N PRO A 163 -16.22 -2.31 -22.47
CA PRO A 163 -17.38 -3.15 -22.73
C PRO A 163 -16.91 -4.51 -23.31
N VAL A 164 -17.49 -5.57 -22.76
CA VAL A 164 -17.08 -6.98 -22.87
C VAL A 164 -16.64 -7.39 -24.29
N GLY A 165 -15.43 -7.96 -24.38
CA GLY A 165 -14.86 -8.55 -25.60
C GLY A 165 -13.33 -8.66 -25.61
N ARG A 166 -12.64 -7.95 -24.70
CA ARG A 166 -11.20 -8.10 -24.45
C ARG A 166 -10.92 -8.21 -22.95
N PRO A 167 -9.95 -9.03 -22.52
CA PRO A 167 -9.48 -9.01 -21.14
C PRO A 167 -9.03 -7.57 -20.80
N PRO A 168 -9.30 -7.07 -19.58
CA PRO A 168 -9.04 -5.68 -19.23
C PRO A 168 -7.54 -5.38 -19.34
N ARG A 169 -7.13 -4.77 -20.45
CA ARG A 169 -5.79 -4.23 -20.64
C ARG A 169 -5.85 -2.80 -20.11
N SER A 170 -5.19 -2.56 -18.98
CA SER A 170 -5.00 -1.24 -18.36
C SER A 170 -6.27 -0.41 -18.20
N GLY A 171 -6.90 -0.50 -17.03
CA GLY A 171 -7.88 0.52 -16.62
C GLY A 171 -7.18 1.88 -16.59
N THR A 172 -7.70 2.85 -17.34
CA THR A 172 -7.19 4.21 -17.30
C THR A 172 -7.63 4.82 -15.97
N PHE A 173 -6.69 5.02 -15.05
CA PHE A 173 -6.95 5.73 -13.80
C PHE A 173 -7.12 7.22 -14.14
N ARG A 174 -8.36 7.69 -14.26
CA ARG A 174 -8.62 9.13 -14.30
C ARG A 174 -8.66 9.63 -12.88
N SER A 175 -7.58 10.30 -12.46
CA SER A 175 -7.67 11.22 -11.32
C SER A 175 -8.59 12.39 -11.71
N PRO A 176 -9.49 12.85 -10.82
CA PRO A 176 -10.24 14.08 -11.03
C PRO A 176 -9.31 15.30 -11.18
#